data_AF-A0A081C4Q5-F1
#
_entry.id   AF-A0A081C4Q5-F1
#
_cell.length_a   1.000
_cell.length_b   1.000
_cell.length_c   1.000
_cell.angle_alpha   90.00
_cell.angle_beta   90.00
_cell.angle_gamma   90.00
#
_symmetry.space_group_name_H-M   'P 1'
#
loop_
_entity.id
_entity.type
_entity.pdbx_description
1 polymer ?
#
loop_
_entity_poly.entity_id
_entity_poly.type
_entity_poly.pdbx_seq_one_letter_code
_entity_poly.pdbx_strand_id
1 'polypeptide(L)'
;MEKCRLVFTGSGGQGVITAAIVLAEAAVLHENLNATQAQSYGPEARGGATRSDVIIAKSEIRYPKVMQPDVLVCLTQEAYGKFSSIVRPGGVLLTDSRFVTVRTNVDAQQVQLPMYQTVMDQIGKPIVFNICVLGTILGLIDLIKPESVMKVLEERFPRGVELNRQALTLGLDLGKQHRREE
;
A
#
# COMPACT_ATOMS: atom_id res chain seq x y z
N MET A 1 -14.78 5.26 -9.66
CA MET A 1 -14.52 5.64 -8.25
C MET A 1 -14.35 7.16 -8.14
N GLU A 2 -15.02 7.82 -7.20
CA GLU A 2 -14.96 9.29 -7.01
C GLU A 2 -13.82 9.71 -6.05
N LYS A 3 -13.61 8.91 -4.99
CA LYS A 3 -12.57 9.10 -3.98
C LYS A 3 -12.17 7.74 -3.39
N CYS A 4 -10.88 7.56 -3.14
CA CYS A 4 -10.31 6.40 -2.46
C CYS A 4 -9.32 6.86 -1.39
N ARG A 5 -9.42 6.27 -0.20
CA ARG A 5 -8.60 6.56 0.96
C ARG A 5 -7.81 5.32 1.32
N LEU A 6 -6.50 5.43 1.30
CA LEU A 6 -5.58 4.36 1.65
C LEU A 6 -4.77 4.75 2.88
N VAL A 7 -4.47 3.78 3.73
CA VAL A 7 -3.57 3.97 4.86
C VAL A 7 -2.53 2.86 4.83
N PHE A 8 -1.26 3.24 4.77
CA PHE A 8 -0.12 2.35 4.81
C PHE A 8 0.49 2.37 6.21
N THR A 9 0.64 1.20 6.82
CA THR A 9 1.21 1.07 8.16
C THR A 9 2.24 -0.06 8.21
N GLY A 10 3.31 0.14 8.99
CA GLY A 10 4.42 -0.80 9.10
C GLY A 10 5.53 -0.25 9.99
N SER A 11 6.73 -0.78 9.89
CA SER A 11 7.91 -0.26 10.59
C SER A 11 8.73 0.71 9.74
N GLY A 12 9.52 1.55 10.40
CA GLY A 12 10.59 2.31 9.74
C GLY A 12 11.54 1.35 9.00
N GLY A 13 11.75 1.59 7.70
CA GLY A 13 12.57 0.74 6.83
C GLY A 13 11.79 -0.19 5.88
N GLN A 14 10.51 -0.46 6.14
CA GLN A 14 9.65 -1.23 5.20
C GLN A 14 9.18 -0.43 3.98
N GLY A 15 9.55 0.86 3.86
CA GLY A 15 9.21 1.67 2.69
C GLY A 15 7.73 2.06 2.55
N VAL A 16 6.94 2.02 3.62
CA VAL A 16 5.50 2.37 3.60
C VAL A 16 5.22 3.80 3.17
N ILE A 17 6.09 4.74 3.56
CA ILE A 17 6.01 6.15 3.12
C ILE A 17 6.32 6.25 1.62
N THR A 18 7.38 5.56 1.17
CA THR A 18 7.77 5.55 -0.24
C THR A 18 6.65 5.00 -1.13
N ALA A 19 6.01 3.90 -0.74
CA ALA A 19 4.87 3.35 -1.48
C ALA A 19 3.71 4.34 -1.59
N ALA A 20 3.39 5.02 -0.48
CA ALA A 20 2.34 6.04 -0.44
C ALA A 20 2.64 7.24 -1.36
N ILE A 21 3.88 7.72 -1.36
CA ILE A 21 4.32 8.83 -2.22
C ILE A 21 4.25 8.43 -3.69
N VAL A 22 4.80 7.27 -4.05
CA VAL A 22 4.79 6.77 -5.43
C VAL A 22 3.35 6.63 -5.95
N LEU A 23 2.43 6.10 -5.12
CA LEU A 23 1.02 5.98 -5.47
C LEU A 23 0.37 7.35 -5.72
N ALA A 24 0.61 8.32 -4.82
CA ALA A 24 0.04 9.66 -4.93
C ALA A 24 0.57 10.41 -6.17
N GLU A 25 1.88 10.32 -6.42
CA GLU A 25 2.51 10.91 -7.61
C GLU A 25 1.98 10.27 -8.90
N ALA A 26 1.82 8.96 -8.94
CA ALA A 26 1.29 8.28 -10.12
C ALA A 26 -0.15 8.75 -10.43
N ALA A 27 -0.97 8.93 -9.40
CA ALA A 27 -2.33 9.45 -9.56
C ALA A 27 -2.34 10.90 -10.08
N VAL A 28 -1.46 11.76 -9.58
CA VAL A 28 -1.40 13.18 -9.97
C VAL A 28 -0.77 13.37 -11.35
N LEU A 29 0.40 12.77 -11.59
CA LEU A 29 1.22 13.03 -12.76
C LEU A 29 0.74 12.28 -14.02
N HIS A 30 0.02 11.17 -13.86
CA HIS A 30 -0.29 10.29 -14.99
C HIS A 30 -1.77 9.89 -15.12
N GLU A 31 -2.62 10.17 -14.12
CA GLU A 31 -4.06 9.84 -14.15
C GLU A 31 -4.97 11.07 -14.09
N ASN A 32 -4.39 12.28 -13.98
CA ASN A 32 -5.14 13.54 -13.85
C ASN A 32 -6.12 13.51 -12.65
N LEU A 33 -5.68 12.94 -11.53
CA LEU A 33 -6.42 12.88 -10.26
C LEU A 33 -5.78 13.83 -9.24
N ASN A 34 -6.56 14.23 -8.24
CA ASN A 34 -6.02 14.89 -7.07
C ASN A 34 -5.53 13.84 -6.08
N ALA A 35 -4.37 14.07 -5.46
CA ALA A 35 -3.91 13.26 -4.35
C ALA A 35 -3.36 14.09 -3.20
N THR A 36 -3.57 13.63 -1.97
CA THR A 36 -2.86 14.13 -0.79
C THR A 36 -2.18 12.97 -0.10
N GLN A 37 -0.94 13.17 0.32
CA GLN A 37 -0.22 12.25 1.19
C GLN A 37 0.11 12.97 2.51
N ALA A 38 -0.21 12.33 3.62
CA ALA A 38 0.12 12.80 4.95
C ALA A 38 0.76 11.66 5.74
N GLN A 39 1.72 11.97 6.60
CA GLN A 39 2.41 10.96 7.39
C GLN A 39 2.47 11.35 8.85
N SER A 40 2.37 10.35 9.70
CA SER A 40 2.54 10.49 11.14
C SER A 40 3.60 9.51 11.59
N TYR A 41 4.62 10.03 12.27
CA TYR A 41 5.60 9.25 13.01
C TYR A 41 5.40 9.48 14.50
N GLY A 42 5.45 8.41 15.28
CA GLY A 42 5.52 8.53 16.73
C GLY A 42 6.87 9.14 17.16
N PRO A 43 6.97 9.68 18.38
CA PRO A 43 8.24 10.14 18.95
C PRO A 43 9.26 8.99 19.18
N GLU A 44 8.88 7.74 18.88
CA GLU A 44 9.73 6.56 19.03
C GLU A 44 10.83 6.54 17.97
N ALA A 45 11.99 7.11 18.30
CA ALA A 45 13.22 7.05 17.50
C ALA A 45 13.76 5.62 17.26
N ARG A 46 13.03 4.57 17.68
CA ARG A 46 13.42 3.15 17.64
C ARG A 46 12.21 2.23 17.45
N GLY A 47 11.56 2.30 16.29
CA GLY A 47 10.79 1.15 15.79
C GLY A 47 9.30 1.09 16.11
N GLY A 48 8.63 2.22 16.37
CA GLY A 48 7.17 2.26 16.45
C GLY A 48 6.46 2.14 15.09
N ALA A 49 5.15 1.90 15.12
CA ALA A 49 4.32 1.83 13.91
C ALA A 49 4.27 3.17 13.14
N THR A 50 4.84 3.18 11.95
CA THR A 50 4.74 4.28 10.97
C THR A 50 3.40 4.23 10.28
N ARG A 51 2.80 5.41 10.03
CA ARG A 51 1.55 5.56 9.28
C ARG A 51 1.70 6.60 8.16
N SER A 52 1.18 6.24 6.98
CA SER A 52 1.07 7.14 5.83
C SER A 52 -0.34 7.06 5.25
N ASP A 53 -1.04 8.18 5.26
CA ASP A 53 -2.37 8.39 4.72
C ASP A 53 -2.26 8.87 3.27
N VAL A 54 -3.02 8.26 2.36
CA VAL A 54 -3.14 8.68 0.95
C VAL A 54 -4.62 8.83 0.61
N ILE A 55 -4.98 9.96 0.02
CA ILE A 55 -6.32 10.18 -0.53
C ILE A 55 -6.14 10.47 -2.00
N ILE A 56 -6.87 9.76 -2.85
CA ILE A 56 -6.93 9.98 -4.30
C ILE A 56 -8.39 10.28 -4.66
N ALA A 57 -8.64 11.35 -5.41
CA ALA A 57 -9.98 11.77 -5.77
C ALA A 57 -10.03 12.48 -7.13
N LYS A 58 -11.20 12.45 -7.77
CA LYS A 58 -11.47 13.29 -8.95
C LYS A 58 -11.70 14.76 -8.57
N SER A 59 -12.26 15.00 -7.38
CA SER A 59 -12.53 16.34 -6.85
C SER A 59 -11.38 16.87 -5.98
N GLU A 60 -11.45 18.14 -5.63
CA GLU A 60 -10.56 18.78 -4.65
C GLU A 60 -10.58 18.03 -3.30
N ILE A 61 -9.40 17.91 -2.67
CA ILE A 61 -9.23 17.28 -1.35
C ILE A 61 -8.98 18.37 -0.30
N ARG A 62 -9.97 18.62 0.55
CA ARG A 62 -9.90 19.68 1.58
C ARG A 62 -9.36 19.22 2.94
N TYR A 63 -9.32 17.91 3.19
CA TYR A 63 -8.85 17.34 4.45
C TYR A 63 -7.96 16.11 4.19
N PRO A 64 -6.67 16.16 4.55
CA PRO A 64 -5.69 15.16 4.10
C PRO A 64 -5.57 13.93 5.01
N LYS A 65 -6.28 13.87 6.14
CA LYS A 65 -6.21 12.75 7.10
C LYS A 65 -7.32 11.73 6.84
N VAL A 66 -6.99 10.43 6.85
CA VAL A 66 -7.96 9.35 6.68
C VAL A 66 -8.44 8.84 8.02
N MET A 67 -9.76 8.90 8.27
CA MET A 67 -10.34 8.34 9.49
C MET A 67 -10.77 6.89 9.29
N GLN A 68 -11.37 6.59 8.13
CA GLN A 68 -11.81 5.26 7.73
C GLN A 68 -11.32 4.98 6.31
N PRO A 69 -10.22 4.22 6.12
CA PRO A 69 -9.71 3.89 4.81
C PRO A 69 -10.60 2.89 4.08
N ASP A 70 -10.64 3.04 2.76
CA ASP A 70 -11.16 2.05 1.82
C ASP A 70 -10.14 0.90 1.67
N VAL A 71 -8.82 1.19 1.80
CA VAL A 71 -7.75 0.20 1.87
C VAL A 71 -6.81 0.47 3.04
N LEU A 72 -6.63 -0.49 3.93
CA LEU A 72 -5.67 -0.46 5.02
C LEU A 72 -4.60 -1.53 4.80
N VAL A 73 -3.33 -1.12 4.84
CA VAL A 73 -2.17 -2.02 4.77
C VAL A 73 -1.50 -2.07 6.12
N CYS A 74 -1.32 -3.26 6.69
CA CYS A 74 -0.59 -3.49 7.93
C CYS A 74 0.54 -4.50 7.72
N LEU A 75 1.79 -4.00 7.75
CA LEU A 75 3.00 -4.80 7.49
C LEU A 75 3.76 -5.20 8.76
N THR A 76 3.22 -4.90 9.94
CA THR A 76 3.73 -5.37 11.23
C THR A 76 2.59 -5.73 12.18
N GLN A 77 2.85 -6.64 13.12
CA GLN A 77 1.87 -7.03 14.13
C GLN A 77 1.43 -5.84 15.00
N GLU A 78 2.34 -4.92 15.33
CA GLU A 78 2.03 -3.70 16.09
C GLU A 78 1.07 -2.80 15.32
N ALA A 79 1.35 -2.56 14.04
CA ALA A 79 0.49 -1.75 13.18
C ALA A 79 -0.90 -2.38 13.00
N TYR A 80 -0.96 -3.71 12.81
CA TYR A 80 -2.22 -4.45 12.77
C TYR A 80 -3.02 -4.29 14.08
N GLY A 81 -2.38 -4.50 15.24
CA GLY A 81 -3.04 -4.36 16.54
C GLY A 81 -3.59 -2.95 16.79
N LYS A 82 -2.87 -1.92 16.31
CA LYS A 82 -3.24 -0.51 16.51
C LYS A 82 -4.29 0.00 15.53
N PHE A 83 -4.25 -0.46 14.28
CA PHE A 83 -5.01 0.17 13.19
C PHE A 83 -6.05 -0.74 12.53
N SER A 84 -6.02 -2.07 12.71
CA SER A 84 -6.94 -2.98 11.98
C SER A 84 -8.42 -2.59 12.07
N SER A 85 -8.88 -2.02 13.19
CA SER A 85 -10.27 -1.62 13.41
C SER A 85 -10.71 -0.33 12.69
N ILE A 86 -9.80 0.44 12.11
CA ILE A 86 -10.17 1.72 11.46
C ILE A 86 -10.69 1.50 10.03
N VAL A 87 -10.35 0.37 9.40
CA VAL A 87 -10.80 0.04 8.05
C VAL A 87 -12.33 0.11 7.98
N ARG A 88 -12.86 0.71 6.91
CA ARG A 88 -14.30 0.85 6.77
C ARG A 88 -14.97 -0.51 6.56
N PRO A 89 -16.27 -0.64 6.91
CA PRO A 89 -17.12 -1.73 6.45
C PRO A 89 -16.98 -2.02 4.95
N GLY A 90 -16.66 -3.27 4.60
CA GLY A 90 -16.45 -3.72 3.22
C GLY A 90 -15.17 -3.16 2.54
N GLY A 91 -14.29 -2.49 3.28
CA GLY A 91 -12.96 -2.10 2.79
C GLY A 91 -12.01 -3.29 2.65
N VAL A 92 -10.77 -3.03 2.25
CA VAL A 92 -9.71 -4.05 2.16
C VAL A 92 -8.71 -3.86 3.31
N LEU A 93 -8.43 -4.94 4.05
CA LEU A 93 -7.33 -5.02 5.01
C LEU A 93 -6.26 -5.95 4.46
N LEU A 94 -5.17 -5.38 3.92
CA LEU A 94 -4.04 -6.12 3.38
C LEU A 94 -2.96 -6.32 4.46
N THR A 95 -2.55 -7.56 4.66
CA THR A 95 -1.48 -7.94 5.60
C THR A 95 -0.50 -8.91 4.96
N ASP A 96 0.71 -8.97 5.51
CA ASP A 96 1.73 -9.94 5.11
C ASP A 96 1.79 -11.11 6.10
N SER A 97 1.74 -12.35 5.61
CA SER A 97 1.75 -13.56 6.46
C SER A 97 3.05 -13.79 7.22
N ARG A 98 4.17 -13.19 6.79
CA ARG A 98 5.46 -13.24 7.50
C ARG A 98 5.42 -12.40 8.78
N PHE A 99 4.73 -11.26 8.76
CA PHE A 99 4.84 -10.23 9.79
C PHE A 99 3.60 -10.09 10.68
N VAL A 100 2.46 -10.61 10.24
CA VAL A 100 1.17 -10.42 10.91
C VAL A 100 0.48 -11.75 11.09
N THR A 101 0.01 -12.03 12.30
CA THR A 101 -1.02 -13.03 12.58
C THR A 101 -2.36 -12.31 12.72
N VAL A 102 -3.30 -12.61 11.83
CA VAL A 102 -4.66 -12.06 11.90
C VAL A 102 -5.39 -12.70 13.08
N ARG A 103 -5.95 -11.88 13.97
CA ARG A 103 -6.63 -12.31 15.20
C ARG A 103 -7.98 -11.65 15.43
N THR A 104 -8.18 -10.48 14.85
CA THR A 104 -9.40 -9.69 14.99
C THR A 104 -10.26 -9.90 13.76
N ASN A 105 -11.53 -10.25 13.97
CA ASN A 105 -12.50 -10.19 12.91
C ASN A 105 -12.97 -8.73 12.74
N VAL A 106 -12.67 -8.13 11.59
CA VAL A 106 -13.13 -6.80 11.22
C VAL A 106 -14.10 -6.93 10.06
N ASP A 107 -15.04 -5.98 9.94
CA ASP A 107 -16.02 -5.93 8.86
C ASP A 107 -15.39 -5.46 7.54
N ALA A 108 -14.34 -6.14 7.09
CA ALA A 108 -13.61 -5.80 5.88
C ALA A 108 -13.15 -7.08 5.19
N GLN A 109 -12.85 -6.97 3.90
CA GLN A 109 -12.15 -8.04 3.19
C GLN A 109 -10.72 -8.13 3.72
N GLN A 110 -10.47 -9.10 4.58
CA GLN A 110 -9.14 -9.38 5.12
C GLN A 110 -8.35 -10.23 4.13
N VAL A 111 -7.31 -9.65 3.54
CA VAL A 111 -6.44 -10.30 2.55
C VAL A 111 -5.06 -10.45 3.17
N GLN A 112 -4.66 -11.69 3.45
CA GLN A 112 -3.33 -12.01 3.97
C GLN A 112 -2.55 -12.75 2.89
N LEU A 113 -1.41 -12.19 2.48
CA LEU A 113 -0.61 -12.72 1.38
C LEU A 113 0.87 -12.86 1.77
N PRO A 114 1.61 -13.83 1.23
CA PRO A 114 3.03 -14.03 1.53
C PRO A 114 3.94 -13.10 0.73
N MET A 115 3.62 -11.80 0.62
CA MET A 115 4.30 -10.86 -0.28
C MET A 115 5.81 -10.77 -0.02
N TYR A 116 6.24 -10.75 1.25
CA TYR A 116 7.65 -10.71 1.62
C TYR A 116 8.37 -11.97 1.17
N GLN A 117 7.77 -13.15 1.43
CA GLN A 117 8.33 -14.42 1.01
C GLN A 117 8.45 -14.48 -0.52
N THR A 118 7.41 -14.06 -1.25
CA THR A 118 7.44 -13.98 -2.73
C THR A 118 8.57 -13.09 -3.24
N VAL A 119 8.79 -11.92 -2.63
CA VAL A 119 9.90 -11.03 -3.01
C VAL A 119 11.25 -11.68 -2.73
N MET A 120 11.40 -12.34 -1.58
CA MET A 120 12.65 -13.02 -1.23
C MET A 120 12.95 -14.21 -2.15
N ASP A 121 11.95 -14.99 -2.51
CA ASP A 121 12.13 -16.18 -3.37
C ASP A 121 12.42 -15.80 -4.83
N GLN A 122 11.76 -14.78 -5.36
CA GLN A 122 11.85 -14.42 -6.77
C GLN A 122 12.93 -13.36 -7.07
N ILE A 123 13.15 -12.43 -6.14
CA ILE A 123 14.07 -11.28 -6.35
C ILE A 123 15.27 -11.34 -5.39
N GLY A 124 15.08 -11.86 -4.18
CA GLY A 124 16.14 -11.96 -3.16
C GLY A 124 16.54 -10.63 -2.53
N LYS A 125 15.78 -9.55 -2.79
CA LYS A 125 16.10 -8.20 -2.29
C LYS A 125 14.91 -7.59 -1.54
N PRO A 126 14.97 -7.44 -0.20
CA PRO A 126 13.85 -6.91 0.57
C PRO A 126 13.57 -5.42 0.32
N ILE A 127 14.51 -4.69 -0.30
CA ILE A 127 14.37 -3.24 -0.57
C ILE A 127 13.20 -2.91 -1.51
N VAL A 128 12.73 -3.86 -2.32
CA VAL A 128 11.58 -3.68 -3.23
C VAL A 128 10.27 -4.23 -2.67
N PHE A 129 10.25 -4.65 -1.39
CA PHE A 129 9.06 -5.19 -0.74
C PHE A 129 7.88 -4.22 -0.77
N ASN A 130 8.13 -2.94 -0.53
CA ASN A 130 7.10 -1.89 -0.59
C ASN A 130 6.48 -1.74 -1.99
N ILE A 131 7.25 -2.00 -3.05
CA ILE A 131 6.76 -1.97 -4.43
C ILE A 131 5.91 -3.19 -4.74
N CYS A 132 6.28 -4.36 -4.22
CA CYS A 132 5.41 -5.54 -4.27
C CYS A 132 4.07 -5.29 -3.55
N VAL A 133 4.10 -4.71 -2.34
CA VAL A 133 2.87 -4.32 -1.63
C VAL A 133 2.01 -3.36 -2.45
N LEU A 134 2.63 -2.37 -3.11
CA LEU A 134 1.93 -1.44 -3.98
C LEU A 134 1.29 -2.16 -5.19
N GLY A 135 2.01 -3.08 -5.82
CA GLY A 135 1.48 -3.92 -6.90
C GLY A 135 0.28 -4.75 -6.44
N THR A 136 0.36 -5.37 -5.26
CA THR A 136 -0.72 -6.15 -4.67
C THR A 136 -1.99 -5.34 -4.51
N ILE A 137 -1.90 -4.09 -4.06
CA ILE A 137 -3.05 -3.20 -3.93
C ILE A 137 -3.70 -2.94 -5.30
N LEU A 138 -2.90 -2.64 -6.32
CA LEU A 138 -3.39 -2.40 -7.68
C LEU A 138 -3.99 -3.66 -8.33
N GLY A 139 -3.54 -4.85 -7.91
CA GLY A 139 -4.15 -6.10 -8.33
C GLY A 139 -5.48 -6.39 -7.62
N LEU A 140 -5.61 -5.96 -6.36
CA LEU A 140 -6.83 -6.13 -5.56
C LEU A 140 -7.92 -5.13 -5.91
N ILE A 141 -7.55 -3.89 -6.27
CA ILE A 141 -8.49 -2.81 -6.57
C ILE A 141 -8.12 -2.05 -7.84
N ASP A 142 -9.13 -1.70 -8.65
CA ASP A 142 -8.95 -0.77 -9.78
C ASP A 142 -8.91 0.67 -9.28
N LEU A 143 -7.70 1.13 -8.93
CA LEU A 143 -7.47 2.50 -8.48
C LEU A 143 -6.86 3.38 -9.58
N ILE A 144 -5.71 2.98 -10.09
CA ILE A 144 -4.96 3.64 -11.16
C ILE A 144 -4.24 2.58 -12.00
N LYS A 145 -3.74 2.96 -13.18
CA LYS A 145 -3.05 2.03 -14.05
C LYS A 145 -1.67 1.65 -13.49
N PRO A 146 -1.28 0.38 -13.50
CA PRO A 146 0.07 -0.02 -13.09
C PRO A 146 1.19 0.67 -13.87
N GLU A 147 0.94 1.00 -15.14
CA GLU A 147 1.88 1.71 -15.99
C GLU A 147 2.16 3.13 -15.48
N SER A 148 1.17 3.77 -14.85
CA SER A 148 1.32 5.09 -14.21
C SER A 148 2.28 5.02 -13.02
N VAL A 149 2.19 3.95 -12.21
CA VAL A 149 3.15 3.70 -11.13
C VAL A 149 4.54 3.41 -11.67
N MET A 150 4.63 2.64 -12.75
CA MET A 150 5.92 2.29 -13.37
C MET A 150 6.68 3.53 -13.87
N LYS A 151 6.00 4.51 -14.47
CA LYS A 151 6.62 5.77 -14.91
C LYS A 151 7.26 6.54 -13.75
N VAL A 152 6.55 6.65 -12.62
CA VAL A 152 7.10 7.29 -11.41
C VAL A 152 8.31 6.53 -10.88
N LEU A 153 8.27 5.19 -10.92
CA LEU A 153 9.39 4.36 -10.49
C LEU A 153 10.62 4.51 -11.40
N GLU A 154 10.42 4.68 -12.70
CA GLU A 154 11.48 4.96 -13.69
C GLU A 154 12.17 6.30 -13.41
N GLU A 155 11.40 7.34 -13.11
CA GLU A 155 11.91 8.68 -12.81
C GLU A 155 12.61 8.74 -11.45
N ARG A 156 12.00 8.19 -10.39
CA ARG A 156 12.54 8.27 -9.03
C ARG A 156 13.69 7.31 -8.78
N PHE A 157 13.67 6.13 -9.38
CA PHE A 157 14.60 5.05 -9.09
C PHE A 157 15.27 4.51 -10.36
N PRO A 158 15.98 5.35 -11.13
CA PRO A 158 16.53 4.97 -12.45
C PRO A 158 17.52 3.79 -12.39
N ARG A 159 18.22 3.61 -11.25
CA ARG A 159 19.14 2.48 -11.04
C ARG A 159 18.45 1.18 -10.60
N GLY A 160 17.20 1.26 -10.16
CA GLY A 160 16.43 0.14 -9.59
C GLY A 160 15.21 -0.27 -10.40
N VAL A 161 15.05 0.29 -11.61
CA VAL A 161 13.84 0.13 -12.44
C VAL A 161 13.47 -1.33 -12.66
N GLU A 162 14.43 -2.17 -13.03
CA GLU A 162 14.14 -3.58 -13.34
C GLU A 162 13.65 -4.36 -12.11
N LEU A 163 14.31 -4.16 -10.95
CA LEU A 163 13.90 -4.79 -9.70
C LEU A 163 12.52 -4.29 -9.24
N ASN A 164 12.26 -2.99 -9.39
CA ASN A 164 10.98 -2.40 -9.05
C ASN A 164 9.87 -2.88 -9.99
N ARG A 165 10.16 -3.04 -11.30
CA ARG A 165 9.23 -3.59 -12.29
C ARG A 165 8.85 -5.01 -11.92
N GLN A 166 9.84 -5.87 -11.64
CA GLN A 166 9.60 -7.24 -11.21
C GLN A 166 8.77 -7.30 -9.92
N ALA A 167 9.11 -6.49 -8.92
CA ALA A 167 8.35 -6.44 -7.67
C ALA A 167 6.91 -5.98 -7.88
N LEU A 168 6.70 -4.93 -8.69
CA LEU A 168 5.38 -4.42 -9.02
C LEU A 168 4.53 -5.50 -9.72
N THR A 169 5.09 -6.20 -10.70
CA THR A 169 4.43 -7.30 -11.42
C THR A 169 4.07 -8.45 -10.47
N LEU A 170 5.00 -8.91 -9.64
CA LEU A 170 4.73 -9.97 -8.65
C LEU A 170 3.58 -9.59 -7.72
N GLY A 171 3.57 -8.35 -7.24
CA GLY A 171 2.48 -7.82 -6.44
C GLY A 171 1.16 -7.82 -7.20
N LEU A 172 1.13 -7.28 -8.43
CA LEU A 172 -0.08 -7.23 -9.26
C LEU A 172 -0.71 -8.62 -9.45
N ASP A 173 0.11 -9.62 -9.74
CA ASP A 173 -0.35 -10.99 -9.97
C ASP A 173 -0.92 -11.60 -8.68
N LEU A 174 -0.24 -11.41 -7.55
CA LEU A 174 -0.75 -11.82 -6.23
C LEU A 174 -2.09 -11.17 -5.92
N GLY A 175 -2.21 -9.87 -6.18
CA GLY A 175 -3.43 -9.11 -5.93
C GLY A 175 -4.59 -9.59 -6.81
N LYS A 176 -4.36 -9.78 -8.11
CA LYS A 176 -5.41 -10.22 -9.06
C LYS A 176 -6.00 -11.58 -8.70
N GLN A 177 -5.17 -12.52 -8.24
CA GLN A 177 -5.62 -13.86 -7.82
C GLN A 177 -6.56 -13.82 -6.60
N HIS A 178 -6.54 -12.73 -5.83
CA HIS A 178 -7.31 -12.58 -4.60
C HIS A 178 -8.32 -11.43 -4.67
N ARG A 179 -8.50 -10.88 -5.88
CA ARG A 179 -9.52 -9.87 -6.15
C ARG A 179 -10.89 -10.54 -6.00
N ARG A 180 -11.80 -9.88 -5.28
CA ARG A 180 -13.20 -10.29 -5.31
C ARG A 180 -13.74 -10.00 -6.71
N GLU A 181 -14.22 -11.04 -7.37
CA GLU A 181 -15.18 -10.86 -8.47
C GLU A 181 -16.44 -10.28 -7.83
N GLU A 182 -16.83 -9.07 -8.26
CA GLU A 182 -18.12 -8.46 -7.90
C GLU A 182 -19.27 -9.17 -8.63
#